data_AF-A0A6B3I9T3-F1
#
_entry.id   AF-A0A6B3I9T3-F1
#
_cell.length_a   1.000
_cell.length_b   1.000
_cell.length_c   1.000
_cell.angle_alpha   90.00
_cell.angle_beta   90.00
_cell.angle_gamma   90.00
#
_symmetry.space_group_name_H-M   'P 1'
#
loop_
_entity.id
_entity.type
_entity.pdbx_description
1 polymer ?
#
loop_
_entity_poly.entity_id
_entity_poly.type
_entity_poly.pdbx_seq_one_letter_code
_entity_poly.pdbx_strand_id
1 'polypeptide(L)'
;ELAARPELPGAAYLLIEMLYYGQDLALLDRLPADLVFVALEPETLATRLTPWLESAPHWEKADETTLVAPALETVCGGRAYLGKRGSIGVLLRR
;
A
#
# COMPACT_ATOMS: atom_id res chain seq x y z
N GLU A 1 2.74 11.28 13.93
CA GLU A 1 1.75 10.20 13.74
C GLU A 1 0.45 10.79 13.21
N LEU A 2 0.04 10.45 11.98
CA LEU A 2 -1.23 10.89 11.42
C LEU A 2 -2.42 10.28 12.19
N ALA A 3 -2.27 9.02 12.61
CA ALA A 3 -3.20 8.31 13.48
C ALA A 3 -3.39 8.94 14.88
N ALA A 4 -2.44 9.78 15.34
CA ALA A 4 -2.55 10.47 16.63
C ALA A 4 -3.24 11.83 16.53
N ARG A 5 -3.74 12.20 15.33
CA ARG A 5 -4.29 13.53 15.03
C ARG A 5 -5.74 13.43 14.56
N PRO A 6 -6.69 13.07 15.44
CA PRO A 6 -8.11 12.93 15.10
C PRO A 6 -8.74 14.25 14.62
N GLU A 7 -8.08 15.39 14.86
CA GLU A 7 -8.49 16.71 14.37
C GLU A 7 -8.29 16.93 12.86
N LEU A 8 -7.67 15.97 12.16
CA LEU A 8 -7.49 15.99 10.71
C LEU A 8 -8.36 14.91 10.05
N PRO A 9 -9.71 14.99 10.10
CA PRO A 9 -10.57 14.00 9.45
C PRO A 9 -10.33 14.05 7.94
N GLY A 10 -9.57 13.10 7.44
CA GLY A 10 -9.43 12.87 6.01
C GLY A 10 -10.64 12.09 5.53
N ALA A 11 -11.31 12.55 4.48
CA ALA A 11 -12.29 11.71 3.78
C ALA A 11 -11.61 10.45 3.19
N ALA A 12 -10.30 10.53 2.92
CA ALA A 12 -9.44 9.42 2.55
C ALA A 12 -7.97 9.70 2.92
N TYR A 13 -7.19 8.65 3.16
CA TYR A 13 -5.73 8.74 3.27
C TYR A 13 -5.03 8.03 2.11
N LEU A 14 -3.95 8.63 1.61
CA LEU A 14 -3.08 8.07 0.58
C LEU A 14 -1.74 7.68 1.22
N LEU A 15 -1.46 6.39 1.26
CA LEU A 15 -0.24 5.81 1.83
C LEU A 15 0.63 5.25 0.71
N ILE A 16 1.52 6.10 0.20
CA ILE A 16 2.54 5.71 -0.79
C ILE A 16 3.81 5.40 -0.03
N GLU A 17 4.41 4.26 -0.35
CA GLU A 17 5.69 3.77 0.18
C GLU A 17 5.78 3.51 1.70
N MET A 18 4.75 3.90 2.45
CA MET A 18 4.69 3.79 3.92
C MET A 18 4.62 2.36 4.45
N LEU A 19 4.39 1.36 3.61
CA LEU A 19 4.29 -0.05 4.02
C LEU A 19 5.45 -0.91 3.50
N TYR A 20 6.35 -0.34 2.68
CA TYR A 20 7.51 -1.06 2.14
C TYR A 20 8.55 -1.44 3.21
N TYR A 21 8.55 -0.78 4.37
CA TYR A 21 9.54 -1.00 5.42
C TYR A 21 9.06 -1.91 6.55
N GLY A 22 8.08 -2.79 6.28
CA GLY A 22 7.66 -3.77 7.26
C GLY A 22 6.71 -3.23 8.34
N GLN A 23 6.13 -2.04 8.14
CA GLN A 23 5.18 -1.45 9.08
C GLN A 23 4.01 -2.40 9.37
N ASP A 24 3.53 -2.35 10.61
CA ASP A 24 2.38 -3.14 11.06
C ASP A 24 1.09 -2.61 10.41
N LEU A 25 0.33 -3.50 9.76
CA LEU A 25 -0.95 -3.18 9.11
C LEU A 25 -2.05 -2.85 10.12
N ALA A 26 -1.92 -3.25 11.39
CA ALA A 26 -2.83 -2.83 12.46
C ALA A 26 -2.83 -1.29 12.67
N LEU A 27 -1.84 -0.57 12.14
CA LEU A 27 -1.84 0.89 12.15
C LEU A 27 -2.94 1.50 11.27
N LEU A 28 -3.45 0.76 10.28
CA LEU A 28 -4.56 1.22 9.43
C LEU A 28 -5.84 1.41 10.25
N ASP A 29 -6.07 0.58 11.27
CA ASP A 29 -7.24 0.69 12.16
C ASP A 29 -7.26 1.99 12.95
N ARG A 30 -6.08 2.57 13.18
CA ARG A 30 -5.91 3.80 13.95
C ARG A 30 -6.07 5.06 13.10
N LEU A 31 -6.25 4.93 11.78
CA LEU A 31 -6.47 6.08 10.92
C LEU A 31 -7.90 6.62 11.09
N PRO A 32 -8.10 7.95 11.22
CA PRO A 32 -9.42 8.55 11.32
C PRO A 32 -10.05 8.75 9.94
N ALA A 33 -10.00 7.72 9.08
CA ALA A 33 -10.69 7.67 7.79
C ALA A 33 -11.16 6.24 7.49
N ASP A 34 -12.27 6.13 6.77
CA ASP A 34 -12.85 4.85 6.34
C ASP A 34 -12.42 4.46 4.92
N LEU A 35 -11.71 5.36 4.22
CA LEU A 35 -11.09 5.08 2.93
C LEU A 35 -9.57 5.24 3.04
N VAL A 36 -8.85 4.19 2.66
CA VAL A 36 -7.39 4.20 2.64
C VAL A 36 -6.92 3.65 1.30
N PHE A 37 -6.12 4.43 0.58
CA PHE A 37 -5.43 3.96 -0.60
C PHE A 37 -3.98 3.60 -0.25
N VAL A 38 -3.57 2.37 -0.55
CA VAL A 38 -2.19 1.90 -0.36
C VAL A 38 -1.56 1.58 -1.71
N ALA A 39 -0.28 1.89 -1.88
CA ALA A 39 0.51 1.47 -3.03
C ALA A 39 1.60 0.49 -2.58
N LEU A 40 1.58 -0.73 -3.11
CA LEU A 40 2.45 -1.84 -2.70
C LEU A 40 3.03 -2.55 -3.92
N GLU A 41 4.19 -3.17 -3.77
CA GLU A 41 4.63 -4.15 -4.77
C GLU A 41 3.78 -5.44 -4.72
N PRO A 42 3.67 -6.19 -5.82
CA PRO A 42 2.80 -7.37 -5.90
C PRO A 42 3.06 -8.42 -4.82
N GLU A 43 4.33 -8.68 -4.49
CA GLU A 43 4.70 -9.67 -3.48
C GLU A 43 4.26 -9.25 -2.07
N THR A 44 4.43 -7.97 -1.71
CA THR A 44 3.98 -7.44 -0.42
C THR A 44 2.46 -7.49 -0.31
N LEU A 45 1.74 -7.21 -1.41
CA LEU A 45 0.29 -7.36 -1.45
C LEU A 45 -0.12 -8.81 -1.16
N ALA A 46 0.47 -9.77 -1.87
CA ALA A 46 0.14 -11.19 -1.74
C ALA A 46 0.51 -11.78 -0.37
N THR A 47 1.65 -11.39 0.19
CA THR A 47 2.20 -12.01 1.42
C THR A 47 1.79 -11.31 2.70
N ARG A 48 1.39 -10.03 2.64
CA ARG A 48 1.06 -9.23 3.83
C ARG A 48 -0.34 -8.67 3.80
N LEU A 49 -0.72 -7.94 2.75
CA LEU A 49 -2.02 -7.25 2.73
C LEU A 49 -3.19 -8.23 2.60
N THR A 50 -3.11 -9.19 1.66
CA THR A 50 -4.19 -10.16 1.46
C THR A 50 -4.46 -11.01 2.72
N PRO A 51 -3.45 -11.61 3.38
CA PRO A 51 -3.69 -12.35 4.62
C PRO A 51 -4.20 -11.47 5.76
N TRP A 52 -3.75 -10.21 5.84
CA TRP A 52 -4.26 -9.28 6.84
C TRP A 52 -5.75 -8.97 6.63
N LEU A 53 -6.19 -8.73 5.39
CA LEU A 53 -7.60 -8.50 5.06
C LEU A 53 -8.48 -9.69 5.45
N GLU A 54 -8.01 -10.92 5.28
CA GLU A 54 -8.72 -12.13 5.73
C GLU A 54 -8.92 -12.16 7.25
N SER A 55 -8.02 -11.53 8.01
CA SER A 55 -8.07 -11.44 9.48
C SER A 55 -8.73 -10.17 10.03
N ALA A 56 -9.01 -9.18 9.18
CA ALA A 56 -9.53 -7.86 9.54
C ALA A 56 -10.93 -7.65 8.93
N PRO A 57 -12.01 -8.23 9.51
CA PRO A 57 -13.32 -8.34 8.87
C PRO A 57 -14.05 -7.01 8.66
N HIS A 58 -13.58 -5.93 9.29
CA HIS A 58 -14.08 -4.58 9.10
C HIS A 58 -13.41 -3.85 7.94
N TRP A 59 -12.42 -4.44 7.27
CA TRP A 59 -11.83 -3.89 6.07
C TRP A 59 -12.13 -4.77 4.86
N GLU A 60 -12.40 -4.13 3.74
CA GLU A 60 -12.52 -4.80 2.45
C GLU A 60 -11.66 -4.12 1.39
N LYS A 61 -11.26 -4.91 0.39
CA LYS A 61 -10.63 -4.41 -0.82
C LYS A 61 -11.72 -3.94 -1.78
N ALA A 62 -11.96 -2.64 -1.80
CA ALA A 62 -12.98 -2.02 -2.64
C ALA A 62 -12.54 -1.90 -4.11
N ASP A 63 -11.25 -1.69 -4.37
CA ASP A 63 -10.68 -1.63 -5.72
C ASP A 63 -9.19 -2.03 -5.73
N GLU A 64 -8.71 -2.45 -6.89
CA GLU A 64 -7.30 -2.79 -7.15
C GLU A 64 -6.91 -2.40 -8.57
N THR A 65 -5.79 -1.71 -8.72
CA THR A 65 -5.29 -1.29 -10.03
C THR A 65 -3.77 -1.37 -10.13
N THR A 66 -3.26 -1.76 -11.30
CA THR A 66 -1.82 -1.69 -11.57
C THR A 66 -1.42 -0.23 -11.78
N LEU A 67 -0.55 0.29 -10.91
CA LEU A 67 -0.01 1.64 -11.04
C LEU A 67 1.20 1.67 -11.95
N VAL A 68 2.11 0.69 -11.76
CA VAL A 68 3.34 0.55 -12.55
C VAL A 68 3.63 -0.94 -12.72
N ALA A 69 3.83 -1.39 -13.95
CA ALA A 69 4.23 -2.77 -14.21
C ALA A 69 5.69 -3.02 -13.77
N PRO A 70 6.03 -4.25 -13.36
CA PRO A 70 7.43 -4.63 -13.15
C PRO A 70 8.24 -4.44 -14.43
N ALA A 71 9.49 -3.97 -14.29
CA ALA A 71 10.35 -3.70 -15.43
C ALA A 71 11.83 -3.93 -15.09
N LEU A 72 12.60 -4.34 -16.09
CA LEU A 72 14.05 -4.33 -16.02
C LEU A 72 14.56 -3.12 -16.80
N GLU A 73 15.23 -2.21 -16.11
CA GLU A 73 15.75 -0.98 -16.71
C GLU A 73 17.27 -1.04 -16.83
N THR A 74 17.80 -0.53 -17.94
CA THR A 74 19.24 -0.35 -18.07
C THR A 74 19.67 0.91 -17.33
N VAL A 75 20.76 0.81 -16.56
CA VAL A 75 21.39 1.93 -15.86
C VAL A 75 22.88 1.97 -16.20
N CYS A 76 23.56 3.07 -15.84
CA CYS A 76 25.00 3.25 -16.12
C CYS A 76 25.39 3.11 -17.61
N GLY A 77 24.50 3.49 -18.51
CA GLY A 77 24.70 3.38 -19.96
C GLY A 77 24.68 1.92 -20.47
N GLY A 78 23.82 1.07 -19.90
CA GLY A 78 23.70 -0.34 -20.29
C GLY A 78 24.69 -1.28 -19.61
N ARG A 79 25.47 -0.78 -18.63
CA ARG A 79 26.47 -1.59 -17.89
C ARG A 79 25.92 -2.22 -16.62
N ALA A 80 24.76 -1.79 -16.16
CA ALA A 80 24.05 -2.44 -15.07
C ALA A 80 22.54 -2.40 -15.35
N TYR A 81 21.80 -3.21 -14.59
CA TYR A 81 20.36 -3.32 -14.69
C TYR A 81 19.73 -3.11 -13.32
N LEU A 82 18.60 -2.41 -13.31
CA LEU A 82 17.78 -2.22 -12.12
C LEU A 82 16.45 -2.92 -12.34
N GLY A 83 16.11 -3.86 -11.46
CA GLY A 83 14.78 -4.47 -11.41
C GLY A 83 13.83 -3.56 -10.63
N LYS A 84 12.80 -3.05 -11.30
CA LYS A 84 11.66 -2.41 -10.66
C LYS A 84 10.58 -3.46 -10.44
N ARG A 85 10.13 -3.58 -9.19
CA ARG A 85 9.13 -4.59 -8.77
C ARG A 85 7.71 -4.25 -9.18
N GLY A 86 7.48 -3.04 -9.71
CA GLY A 86 6.15 -2.53 -10.01
C GLY A 86 5.38 -2.11 -8.74
N SER A 87 4.17 -1.61 -8.95
CA SER A 87 3.29 -1.18 -7.87
C SER A 87 1.83 -1.42 -8.25
N ILE A 88 1.06 -1.91 -7.28
CA ILE A 88 -0.38 -2.09 -7.30
C ILE A 88 -0.97 -1.13 -6.26
N GLY A 89 -1.94 -0.35 -6.72
CA GLY A 89 -2.77 0.49 -5.87
C GLY A 89 -3.97 -0.31 -5.39
N VAL A 90 -4.26 -0.24 -4.10
CA VAL A 90 -5.40 -0.91 -3.47
C VAL A 90 -6.20 0.12 -2.69
N LEU A 91 -7.50 0.20 -2.98
CA LEU A 91 -8.44 0.95 -2.18
C LEU A 91 -9.04 0.03 -1.11
N LEU A 92 -8.84 0.39 0.15
CA LEU A 92 -9.42 -0.25 1.31
C LEU A 92 -10.59 0.60 1.81
N ARG A 93 -11.69 -0.07 2.15
CA ARG A 93 -12.87 0.53 2.76
C ARG A 93 -13.17 -0.15 4.09
N ARG A 94 -13.47 0.67 5.10
CA ARG A 94 -14.00 0.25 6.41
C ARG A 94 -15.49 0.54 6.52
#